data_AF-A0A257NJ97-F1
#
_entry.id   AF-A0A257NJ97-F1
#
_cell.length_a   1.000
_cell.length_b   1.000
_cell.length_c   1.000
_cell.angle_alpha   90.00
_cell.angle_beta   90.00
_cell.angle_gamma   90.00
#
_symmetry.space_group_name_H-M   'P 1'
#
loop_
_entity.id
_entity.type
_entity.pdbx_description
1 polymer ?
#
loop_
_entity_poly.entity_id
_entity_poly.type
_entity_poly.pdbx_seq_one_letter_code
_entity_poly.pdbx_strand_id
1 'polypeptide(L)'
;MSIEVLAAHVAGAHAVGHAVVEGVVLDSREVRPGDLFVALPGAHRDGTDFVTEAIARGARAVLAERVLDVTVAQLVVPSAFAALGPTSAAVYGYPTERLEVVGVTGTNGKTTTAELIRSALSSPDHPVAQLGTTGIYLGSDLIADTELSTPQAPDLQRLFAGVLVRGARRAVMEVTSHGLHQHRVDGTRFRVGVFLNLSPEHLDYHRTMENYYQAKRRLFDAGRCAFALVCVDDEWGARLASELEIPVRTFSMGGSADVVARVESRGLAGVRVVVPDEGGSVVLHSPLVGRVNGANITAAYLVARHLGVDAPVAKDRLEACPAPPGRFEVVTRDEPFVVASDYAHTPDALGFVIDTAREISRGRVRLVF
;
A
#
# COMPACT_ATOMS: atom_id res chain seq x y z
N MET A 1 -25.21 5.48 7.35
CA MET A 1 -25.88 5.35 6.04
C MET A 1 -27.00 4.32 6.15
N SER A 2 -28.15 4.48 5.49
CA SER A 2 -29.19 3.44 5.51
C SER A 2 -28.84 2.29 4.55
N ILE A 3 -29.29 1.06 4.84
CA ILE A 3 -28.98 -0.09 4.00
C ILE A 3 -29.62 -0.02 2.60
N GLU A 4 -30.75 0.69 2.48
CA GLU A 4 -31.43 0.96 1.21
C GLU A 4 -30.58 1.86 0.32
N VAL A 5 -29.95 2.89 0.91
CA VAL A 5 -29.00 3.73 0.20
C VAL A 5 -27.75 2.93 -0.14
N LEU A 6 -27.24 2.10 0.77
CA LEU A 6 -26.09 1.23 0.50
C LEU A 6 -26.33 0.28 -0.68
N ALA A 7 -27.54 -0.26 -0.83
CA ALA A 7 -27.88 -1.14 -1.94
C ALA A 7 -27.69 -0.47 -3.31
N ALA A 8 -27.90 0.85 -3.42
CA ALA A 8 -27.66 1.60 -4.66
C ALA A 8 -26.17 1.75 -5.01
N HIS A 9 -25.29 1.57 -4.03
CA HIS A 9 -23.83 1.73 -4.19
C HIS A 9 -23.09 0.41 -4.43
N VAL A 10 -23.78 -0.72 -4.32
CA VAL A 10 -23.18 -2.06 -4.42
C VAL A 10 -23.88 -2.82 -5.54
N ALA A 11 -23.13 -3.23 -6.56
CA ALA A 11 -23.69 -3.86 -7.74
C ALA A 11 -24.47 -5.15 -7.40
N GLY A 12 -25.74 -5.20 -7.81
CA GLY A 12 -26.63 -6.34 -7.57
C GLY A 12 -27.14 -6.47 -6.14
N ALA A 13 -26.86 -5.51 -5.26
CA ALA A 13 -27.34 -5.53 -3.89
C ALA A 13 -28.81 -5.14 -3.78
N HIS A 14 -29.50 -5.70 -2.79
CA HIS A 14 -30.83 -5.26 -2.38
C HIS A 14 -30.97 -5.29 -0.86
N ALA A 15 -31.78 -4.38 -0.34
CA ALA A 15 -32.05 -4.26 1.10
C ALA A 15 -33.31 -5.05 1.50
N VAL A 16 -33.24 -5.72 2.64
CA VAL A 16 -34.38 -6.37 3.31
C VAL A 16 -34.53 -5.74 4.69
N GLY A 17 -35.64 -5.03 4.92
CA GLY A 17 -35.85 -4.23 6.12
C GLY A 17 -35.19 -2.84 6.04
N HIS A 18 -35.16 -2.13 7.18
CA HIS A 18 -34.62 -0.77 7.28
C HIS A 18 -33.68 -0.66 8.48
N ALA A 19 -32.45 -0.21 8.26
CA ALA A 19 -31.49 0.09 9.30
C ALA A 19 -30.50 1.16 8.85
N VAL A 20 -30.04 1.98 9.81
CA VAL A 20 -28.92 2.90 9.62
C VAL A 20 -27.68 2.31 10.27
N VAL A 21 -26.63 2.15 9.49
CA VAL A 21 -25.33 1.62 9.92
C VAL A 21 -24.27 2.71 9.96
N GLU A 22 -23.33 2.57 10.88
CA GLU A 22 -22.29 3.57 11.20
C GLU A 22 -20.87 3.02 10.99
N GLY A 23 -20.72 1.70 10.92
CA GLY A 23 -19.47 1.01 10.64
C GLY A 23 -19.69 -0.31 9.90
N VAL A 24 -18.59 -0.91 9.45
CA VAL A 24 -18.57 -2.22 8.80
C VAL A 24 -17.54 -3.08 9.52
N VAL A 25 -17.86 -4.34 9.79
CA VAL A 25 -16.98 -5.25 10.53
C VAL A 25 -17.06 -6.68 9.98
N LEU A 26 -15.91 -7.35 9.95
CA LEU A 26 -15.78 -8.75 9.50
C LEU A 26 -15.79 -9.75 10.65
N ASP A 27 -15.30 -9.35 11.81
CA ASP A 27 -15.19 -10.22 12.99
C ASP A 27 -16.36 -9.97 13.93
N SER A 28 -17.17 -11.00 14.18
CA SER A 28 -18.32 -10.88 15.10
C SER A 28 -17.90 -10.40 16.48
N ARG A 29 -16.67 -10.73 16.92
CA ARG A 29 -16.14 -10.36 18.24
C ARG A 29 -15.88 -8.86 18.38
N GLU A 30 -15.67 -8.16 17.27
CA GLU A 30 -15.36 -6.73 17.20
C GLU A 30 -16.58 -5.84 16.95
N VAL A 31 -17.74 -6.44 16.71
CA VAL A 31 -19.00 -5.71 16.47
C VAL A 31 -19.30 -4.73 17.59
N ARG A 32 -19.63 -3.50 17.19
CA ARG A 32 -20.16 -2.45 18.05
C ARG A 32 -21.61 -2.13 17.68
N PRO A 33 -22.40 -1.58 18.63
CA PRO A 33 -23.74 -1.09 18.33
C PRO A 33 -23.74 -0.13 17.14
N GLY A 34 -24.52 -0.44 16.11
CA GLY A 34 -24.59 0.38 14.90
C GLY A 34 -23.83 -0.18 13.69
N ASP A 35 -23.05 -1.24 13.86
CA ASP A 35 -22.28 -1.82 12.75
C ASP A 35 -23.14 -2.66 11.79
N LEU A 36 -22.66 -2.72 10.55
CA LEU A 36 -23.00 -3.74 9.56
C LEU A 36 -21.99 -4.90 9.70
N PHE A 37 -22.46 -6.07 10.10
CA PHE A 37 -21.64 -7.28 10.11
C PHE A 37 -21.63 -7.93 8.73
N VAL A 38 -20.46 -8.27 8.19
CA VAL A 38 -20.34 -8.91 6.87
C VAL A 38 -20.07 -10.40 7.03
N ALA A 39 -21.06 -11.21 6.69
CA ALA A 39 -20.96 -12.66 6.70
C ALA A 39 -20.25 -13.14 5.42
N LEU A 40 -18.92 -13.20 5.45
CA LEU A 40 -18.12 -13.73 4.34
C LEU A 40 -18.23 -15.27 4.28
N PRO A 41 -18.40 -15.87 3.08
CA PRO A 41 -18.25 -17.31 2.93
C PRO A 41 -16.78 -17.67 3.17
N GLY A 42 -16.51 -18.65 4.04
CA GLY A 42 -15.14 -19.04 4.39
C GLY A 42 -14.80 -20.47 4.02
N ALA A 43 -13.52 -20.74 3.75
CA ALA A 43 -13.02 -22.08 3.44
C ALA A 43 -13.02 -23.02 4.67
N HIS A 44 -13.00 -22.46 5.89
CA HIS A 44 -12.95 -23.21 7.15
C HIS A 44 -14.17 -22.98 8.04
N ARG A 45 -14.74 -21.77 8.04
CA ARG A 45 -15.95 -21.40 8.80
C ARG A 45 -16.76 -20.40 7.98
N ASP A 46 -18.07 -20.58 7.93
CA ASP A 46 -18.95 -19.69 7.19
C ASP A 46 -19.29 -18.47 8.07
N GLY A 47 -19.18 -17.26 7.53
CA GLY A 47 -19.49 -16.03 8.26
C GLY A 47 -20.94 -15.99 8.75
N THR A 48 -21.85 -16.73 8.11
CA THR A 48 -23.24 -16.85 8.54
C THR A 48 -23.38 -17.55 9.89
N ASP A 49 -22.43 -18.39 10.30
CA ASP A 49 -22.41 -19.07 11.61
C ASP A 49 -22.29 -18.10 12.78
N PHE A 50 -21.81 -16.88 12.53
CA PHE A 50 -21.53 -15.87 13.55
C PHE A 50 -22.57 -14.75 13.59
N VAL A 51 -23.58 -14.79 12.73
CA VAL A 51 -24.59 -13.72 12.64
C VAL A 51 -25.34 -13.53 13.96
N THR A 52 -25.71 -14.62 14.63
CA THR A 52 -26.38 -14.54 15.93
C THR A 52 -25.52 -13.84 16.98
N GLU A 53 -24.21 -14.11 17.01
CA GLU A 53 -23.28 -13.42 17.91
C GLU A 53 -23.16 -11.94 17.56
N ALA A 54 -23.03 -11.61 16.27
CA ALA A 54 -22.94 -10.24 15.81
C ALA A 54 -24.18 -9.42 16.19
N ILE A 55 -25.37 -9.99 16.02
CA ILE A 55 -26.64 -9.37 16.44
C ILE A 55 -26.65 -9.14 17.95
N ALA A 56 -26.25 -10.15 18.73
CA ALA A 56 -26.19 -10.04 20.20
C ALA A 56 -25.24 -8.93 20.68
N ARG A 57 -24.21 -8.60 19.90
CA ARG A 57 -23.26 -7.50 20.17
C ARG A 57 -23.71 -6.13 19.63
N GLY A 58 -24.81 -6.08 18.89
CA GLY A 58 -25.42 -4.83 18.44
C GLY A 58 -25.28 -4.52 16.96
N ALA A 59 -24.94 -5.49 16.12
CA ALA A 59 -25.04 -5.33 14.67
C ALA A 59 -26.48 -4.93 14.30
N ARG A 60 -26.64 -3.80 13.59
CA ARG A 60 -27.95 -3.32 13.15
C ARG A 60 -28.39 -3.95 11.83
N ALA A 61 -27.43 -4.44 11.07
CA ALA A 61 -27.68 -5.14 9.83
C ALA A 61 -26.59 -6.19 9.54
N VAL A 62 -26.90 -7.08 8.60
CA VAL A 62 -25.98 -8.11 8.10
C VAL A 62 -25.84 -8.00 6.59
N LEU A 63 -24.62 -8.09 6.06
CA LEU A 63 -24.36 -8.30 4.64
C LEU A 63 -24.13 -9.79 4.38
N ALA A 64 -24.91 -10.40 3.50
CA ALA A 64 -24.81 -11.82 3.17
C ALA A 64 -25.16 -12.10 1.70
N GLU A 65 -24.80 -13.29 1.20
CA GLU A 65 -25.07 -13.68 -0.20
C GLU A 65 -26.50 -14.20 -0.44
N ARG A 66 -27.28 -14.33 0.64
CA ARG A 66 -28.68 -14.77 0.62
C ARG A 66 -29.43 -14.17 1.80
N VAL A 67 -30.76 -14.17 1.71
CA VAL A 67 -31.62 -13.83 2.84
C VAL A 67 -31.43 -14.87 3.95
N LEU A 68 -31.22 -14.39 5.17
CA LEU A 68 -31.10 -15.18 6.40
C LEU A 68 -32.37 -15.01 7.24
N ASP A 69 -32.72 -16.03 8.03
CA ASP A 69 -33.84 -15.98 8.96
C ASP A 69 -33.42 -15.30 10.28
N VAL A 70 -33.26 -13.98 10.23
CA VAL A 70 -32.82 -13.13 11.35
C VAL A 70 -33.63 -11.85 11.42
N THR A 71 -33.71 -11.26 12.61
CA THR A 71 -34.59 -10.10 12.89
C THR A 71 -34.01 -8.75 12.46
N VAL A 72 -32.70 -8.67 12.26
CA VAL A 72 -32.03 -7.44 11.82
C VAL A 72 -32.15 -7.25 10.31
N ALA A 73 -31.97 -6.02 9.86
CA ALA A 73 -32.03 -5.69 8.45
C ALA A 73 -30.87 -6.34 7.67
N GLN A 74 -31.01 -6.56 6.37
CA GLN A 74 -30.03 -7.31 5.57
C GLN A 74 -29.71 -6.58 4.28
N LEU A 75 -28.42 -6.52 3.95
CA LEU A 75 -27.92 -6.15 2.63
C LEU A 75 -27.53 -7.42 1.89
N VAL A 76 -28.40 -7.88 1.01
CA VAL A 76 -28.20 -9.14 0.27
C VAL A 76 -27.49 -8.83 -1.04
N VAL A 77 -26.40 -9.54 -1.31
CA VAL A 77 -25.52 -9.28 -2.47
C VAL A 77 -25.22 -10.56 -3.25
N PRO A 78 -24.79 -10.48 -4.52
CA PRO A 78 -24.37 -11.67 -5.26
C PRO A 78 -23.03 -12.25 -4.76
N SER A 79 -22.15 -11.41 -4.23
CA SER A 79 -20.87 -11.82 -3.64
C SER A 79 -20.48 -10.91 -2.48
N ALA A 80 -20.33 -11.48 -1.28
CA ALA A 80 -19.96 -10.74 -0.09
C ALA A 80 -18.53 -10.20 -0.18
N PHE A 81 -17.61 -10.96 -0.79
CA PHE A 81 -16.24 -10.52 -1.03
C PHE A 81 -16.18 -9.30 -1.96
N ALA A 82 -16.87 -9.34 -3.10
CA ALA A 82 -16.89 -8.23 -4.05
C ALA A 82 -17.60 -6.99 -3.48
N ALA A 83 -18.60 -7.18 -2.63
CA ALA A 83 -19.34 -6.11 -1.99
C ALA A 83 -18.60 -5.44 -0.83
N LEU A 84 -17.65 -6.12 -0.19
CA LEU A 84 -17.01 -5.66 1.04
C LEU A 84 -16.33 -4.28 0.89
N GLY A 85 -15.49 -4.11 -0.14
CA GLY A 85 -14.78 -2.87 -0.41
C GLY A 85 -15.74 -1.69 -0.70
N PRO A 86 -16.61 -1.81 -1.72
CA PRO A 86 -17.60 -0.78 -2.05
C PRO A 86 -18.53 -0.41 -0.88
N THR A 87 -19.00 -1.41 -0.12
CA THR A 87 -19.84 -1.18 1.07
C THR A 87 -19.08 -0.39 2.14
N SER A 88 -17.84 -0.80 2.42
CA SER A 88 -17.00 -0.11 3.40
C SER A 88 -16.75 1.35 2.97
N ALA A 89 -16.43 1.57 1.70
CA ALA A 89 -16.22 2.92 1.17
C ALA A 89 -17.49 3.77 1.30
N ALA A 90 -18.66 3.22 0.97
CA ALA A 90 -19.93 3.92 1.08
C ALA A 90 -20.27 4.28 2.54
N VAL A 91 -20.16 3.34 3.48
CA VAL A 91 -20.44 3.58 4.91
C VAL A 91 -19.56 4.67 5.49
N TYR A 92 -18.27 4.68 5.13
CA TYR A 92 -17.31 5.70 5.58
C TYR A 92 -17.25 6.95 4.70
N GLY A 93 -18.17 7.12 3.75
CA GLY A 93 -18.34 8.34 2.96
C GLY A 93 -17.24 8.60 1.93
N TYR A 94 -16.84 7.55 1.20
CA TYR A 94 -15.87 7.55 0.10
C TYR A 94 -14.61 8.37 0.41
N PRO A 95 -13.87 8.04 1.48
CA PRO A 95 -12.79 8.89 1.96
C PRO A 95 -11.72 9.13 0.87
N THR A 96 -11.46 8.13 0.03
CA THR A 96 -10.44 8.21 -1.04
C THR A 96 -10.85 9.06 -2.25
N GLU A 97 -12.07 9.60 -2.28
CA GLU A 97 -12.44 10.66 -3.25
C GLU A 97 -11.94 12.04 -2.80
N ARG A 98 -11.62 12.19 -1.51
CA ARG A 98 -11.10 13.44 -0.91
C ARG A 98 -9.66 13.32 -0.41
N LEU A 99 -9.11 12.11 -0.38
CA LEU A 99 -7.75 11.78 0.03
C LEU A 99 -6.97 11.31 -1.19
N GLU A 100 -5.88 11.98 -1.55
CA GLU A 100 -5.01 11.51 -2.62
C GLU A 100 -4.18 10.32 -2.12
N VAL A 101 -4.58 9.11 -2.49
CA VAL A 101 -3.89 7.87 -2.06
C VAL A 101 -2.84 7.46 -3.09
N VAL A 102 -1.61 7.22 -2.62
CA VAL A 102 -0.52 6.59 -3.37
C VAL A 102 -0.40 5.13 -2.94
N GLY A 103 -0.57 4.20 -3.88
CA GLY A 103 -0.41 2.77 -3.64
C GLY A 103 0.92 2.27 -4.19
N VAL A 104 1.75 1.65 -3.34
CA VAL A 104 3.06 1.11 -3.75
C VAL A 104 3.01 -0.41 -3.78
N THR A 105 3.29 -1.00 -4.93
CA THR A 105 3.43 -2.45 -5.09
C THR A 105 4.77 -2.84 -5.72
N GLY A 106 5.11 -4.11 -5.56
CA GLY A 106 6.37 -4.72 -5.98
C GLY A 106 6.73 -5.88 -5.07
N THR A 107 7.70 -6.71 -5.46
CA THR A 107 8.27 -7.72 -4.56
C THR A 107 9.04 -6.99 -3.45
N ASN A 108 10.02 -6.17 -3.83
CA ASN A 108 10.90 -5.47 -2.90
C ASN A 108 10.73 -3.95 -2.94
N GLY A 109 11.03 -3.27 -1.83
CA GLY A 109 11.11 -1.80 -1.76
C GLY A 109 9.81 -1.06 -1.43
N LYS A 110 8.69 -1.77 -1.19
CA LYS A 110 7.38 -1.16 -0.85
C LYS A 110 7.47 -0.23 0.36
N THR A 111 7.90 -0.76 1.51
CA THR A 111 8.05 0.00 2.76
C THR A 111 8.97 1.21 2.60
N THR A 112 10.17 1.00 2.05
CA THR A 112 11.15 2.09 1.86
C THR A 112 10.62 3.18 0.94
N THR A 113 9.99 2.81 -0.18
CA THR A 113 9.40 3.77 -1.11
C THR A 113 8.21 4.50 -0.49
N ALA A 114 7.36 3.81 0.27
CA ALA A 114 6.24 4.42 0.97
C ALA A 114 6.72 5.47 1.99
N GLU A 115 7.78 5.19 2.74
CA GLU A 115 8.38 6.16 3.68
C GLU A 115 9.00 7.36 2.97
N LEU A 116 9.75 7.13 1.88
CA LEU A 116 10.31 8.20 1.07
C LEU A 116 9.22 9.09 0.45
N ILE A 117 8.12 8.49 -0.03
CA ILE A 117 6.95 9.22 -0.55
C ILE A 117 6.30 10.03 0.56
N ARG A 118 6.08 9.45 1.76
CA ARG A 118 5.55 10.19 2.91
C ARG A 118 6.43 11.39 3.22
N SER A 119 7.76 11.21 3.25
CA SER A 119 8.71 12.29 3.50
C SER A 119 8.60 13.38 2.42
N ALA A 120 8.68 13.01 1.15
CA ALA A 120 8.61 13.97 0.04
C ALA A 120 7.30 14.78 0.00
N LEU A 121 6.19 14.14 0.36
CA LEU A 121 4.86 14.75 0.40
C LEU A 121 4.57 15.50 1.71
N SER A 122 5.37 15.31 2.76
CA SER A 122 5.12 15.88 4.09
C SER A 122 5.00 17.40 4.01
N SER A 123 4.05 18.00 4.71
CA SER A 123 3.87 19.45 4.74
C SER A 123 3.53 19.90 6.16
N PRO A 124 3.97 21.10 6.60
CA PRO A 124 3.59 21.63 7.91
C PRO A 124 2.06 21.71 8.10
N ASP A 125 1.33 22.02 7.03
CA ASP A 125 -0.12 22.29 7.10
C ASP A 125 -0.98 21.03 6.94
N HIS A 126 -0.43 19.98 6.33
CA HIS A 126 -1.18 18.77 5.98
C HIS A 126 -0.34 17.53 6.29
N PRO A 127 -0.63 16.80 7.38
CA PRO A 127 0.06 15.55 7.66
C PRO A 127 -0.28 14.51 6.60
N VAL A 128 0.73 13.71 6.23
CA VAL A 128 0.57 12.61 5.29
C VAL A 128 0.37 11.33 6.08
N ALA A 129 -0.67 10.56 5.75
CA ALA A 129 -0.86 9.26 6.36
C ALA A 129 0.02 8.21 5.67
N GLN A 130 0.59 7.28 6.43
CA GLN A 130 1.27 6.10 5.88
C GLN A 130 0.66 4.84 6.48
N LEU A 131 0.42 3.83 5.63
CA LEU A 131 -0.08 2.53 6.04
C LEU A 131 0.84 1.45 5.46
N GLY A 132 1.43 0.62 6.31
CA GLY A 132 2.32 -0.43 5.82
C GLY A 132 2.86 -1.32 6.93
N THR A 133 3.91 -2.08 6.60
CA THR A 133 4.52 -3.06 7.51
C THR A 133 5.02 -2.42 8.81
N THR A 134 5.42 -1.15 8.79
CA THR A 134 5.95 -0.44 9.97
C THR A 134 4.89 0.17 10.87
N GLY A 135 3.59 -0.03 10.56
CA GLY A 135 2.46 0.53 11.29
C GLY A 135 1.69 1.56 10.47
N ILE A 136 0.80 2.26 11.16
CA ILE A 136 0.00 3.33 10.58
C ILE A 136 0.40 4.66 11.22
N TYR A 137 0.87 5.58 10.39
CA TYR A 137 1.36 6.89 10.82
C TYR A 137 0.47 8.00 10.29
N LEU A 138 0.41 9.11 11.05
CA LEU A 138 -0.08 10.39 10.57
C LEU A 138 0.98 11.46 10.82
N GLY A 139 1.63 11.94 9.75
CA GLY A 139 2.84 12.74 9.91
C GLY A 139 3.96 11.86 10.48
N SER A 140 4.50 12.23 11.64
CA SER A 140 5.50 11.46 12.39
C SER A 140 4.89 10.52 13.44
N ASP A 141 3.60 10.68 13.76
CA ASP A 141 2.99 10.00 14.90
C ASP A 141 2.53 8.61 14.49
N LEU A 142 2.95 7.58 15.24
CA LEU A 142 2.38 6.23 15.14
C LEU A 142 0.99 6.25 15.80
N ILE A 143 -0.05 5.96 15.02
CA ILE A 143 -1.44 6.06 15.49
C ILE A 143 -2.11 4.69 15.66
N ALA A 144 -1.56 3.65 15.05
CA ALA A 144 -1.97 2.27 15.25
C ALA A 144 -0.89 1.30 14.73
N ASP A 145 -0.76 0.15 15.40
CA ASP A 145 -0.06 -1.01 14.86
C ASP A 145 -0.91 -1.69 13.78
N THR A 146 -0.28 -2.51 12.95
CA THR A 146 -0.99 -3.34 11.97
C THR A 146 -0.38 -4.73 11.89
N GLU A 147 -1.25 -5.75 11.90
CA GLU A 147 -0.84 -7.13 11.66
C GLU A 147 -0.64 -7.41 10.16
N LEU A 148 -1.28 -6.63 9.30
CA LEU A 148 -1.26 -6.79 7.85
C LEU A 148 -0.67 -5.55 7.20
N SER A 149 0.28 -5.72 6.28
CA SER A 149 0.82 -4.57 5.53
C SER A 149 -0.24 -3.89 4.65
N THR A 150 -1.30 -4.62 4.29
CA THR A 150 -2.53 -4.07 3.68
C THR A 150 -3.73 -4.50 4.54
N PRO A 151 -4.28 -3.61 5.38
CA PRO A 151 -5.43 -3.90 6.25
C PRO A 151 -6.66 -4.41 5.48
N GLN A 152 -7.63 -4.99 6.20
CA GLN A 152 -8.92 -5.38 5.60
C GLN A 152 -9.69 -4.14 5.13
N ALA A 153 -10.61 -4.32 4.16
CA ALA A 153 -11.28 -3.19 3.53
C ALA A 153 -12.06 -2.30 4.51
N PRO A 154 -12.79 -2.82 5.52
CA PRO A 154 -13.46 -1.98 6.50
C PRO A 154 -12.49 -1.13 7.32
N ASP A 155 -11.41 -1.72 7.82
CA ASP A 155 -10.39 -1.00 8.59
C ASP A 155 -9.69 0.06 7.76
N LEU A 156 -9.38 -0.27 6.51
CA LEU A 156 -8.74 0.64 5.57
C LEU A 156 -9.60 1.88 5.33
N GLN A 157 -10.89 1.69 5.05
CA GLN A 157 -11.83 2.81 4.80
C GLN A 157 -12.10 3.62 6.08
N ARG A 158 -12.27 2.95 7.22
CA ARG A 158 -12.39 3.60 8.53
C ARG A 158 -11.18 4.46 8.84
N LEU A 159 -9.98 3.95 8.55
CA LEU A 159 -8.73 4.67 8.77
C LEU A 159 -8.60 5.89 7.86
N PHE A 160 -8.90 5.75 6.57
CA PHE A 160 -8.89 6.88 5.63
C PHE A 160 -9.87 7.97 6.05
N ALA A 161 -11.07 7.60 6.49
CA ALA A 161 -12.03 8.56 7.05
C ALA A 161 -11.47 9.25 8.31
N GLY A 162 -10.83 8.50 9.21
CA GLY A 162 -10.21 9.04 10.43
C GLY A 162 -9.08 10.03 10.15
N VAL A 163 -8.14 9.70 9.26
CA VAL A 163 -7.01 10.60 8.96
C VAL A 163 -7.46 11.86 8.21
N LEU A 164 -8.51 11.78 7.39
CA LEU A 164 -9.13 12.95 6.75
C LEU A 164 -9.67 13.94 7.78
N VAL A 165 -10.39 13.44 8.79
CA VAL A 165 -10.91 14.26 9.89
C VAL A 165 -9.76 14.93 10.66
N ARG A 166 -8.62 14.25 10.78
CA ARG A 166 -7.39 14.77 11.40
C ARG A 166 -6.55 15.66 10.48
N GLY A 167 -7.09 16.09 9.34
CA GLY A 167 -6.46 17.09 8.47
C GLY A 167 -5.55 16.54 7.37
N ALA A 168 -5.42 15.21 7.24
CA ALA A 168 -4.69 14.64 6.11
C ALA A 168 -5.36 14.99 4.78
N ARG A 169 -4.54 15.15 3.74
CA ARG A 169 -4.99 15.29 2.34
C ARG A 169 -4.40 14.22 1.43
N ARG A 170 -3.33 13.58 1.90
CA ARG A 170 -2.59 12.56 1.16
C ARG A 170 -2.36 11.36 2.07
N ALA A 171 -2.38 10.18 1.45
CA ALA A 171 -1.95 8.96 2.09
C ALA A 171 -1.03 8.19 1.16
N VAL A 172 -0.09 7.45 1.73
CA VAL A 172 0.69 6.45 1.02
C VAL A 172 0.49 5.10 1.69
N MET A 173 0.34 4.05 0.90
CA MET A 173 0.17 2.71 1.45
C MET A 173 0.91 1.64 0.68
N GLU A 174 1.36 0.63 1.42
CA GLU A 174 1.85 -0.61 0.84
C GLU A 174 0.68 -1.46 0.34
N VAL A 175 0.70 -1.80 -0.94
CA VAL A 175 -0.32 -2.62 -1.58
C VAL A 175 0.26 -3.99 -1.93
N THR A 176 0.01 -4.96 -1.05
CA THR A 176 0.48 -6.34 -1.23
C THR A 176 -0.34 -7.08 -2.28
N SER A 177 0.25 -8.08 -2.94
CA SER A 177 -0.49 -8.97 -3.85
C SER A 177 -1.59 -9.74 -3.15
N HIS A 178 -1.37 -10.12 -1.88
CA HIS A 178 -2.40 -10.70 -1.03
C HIS A 178 -3.58 -9.74 -0.83
N GLY A 179 -3.30 -8.48 -0.49
CA GLY A 179 -4.35 -7.46 -0.32
C GLY A 179 -5.16 -7.22 -1.60
N LEU A 180 -4.50 -7.19 -2.75
CA LEU A 180 -5.17 -7.07 -4.05
C LEU A 180 -6.00 -8.31 -4.39
N HIS A 181 -5.41 -9.49 -4.29
CA HIS A 181 -6.09 -10.75 -4.58
C HIS A 181 -7.32 -10.96 -3.68
N GLN A 182 -7.21 -10.56 -2.40
CA GLN A 182 -8.28 -10.67 -1.39
C GLN A 182 -9.23 -9.46 -1.37
N HIS A 183 -9.24 -8.62 -2.40
CA HIS A 183 -10.20 -7.51 -2.55
C HIS A 183 -10.15 -6.45 -1.43
N ARG A 184 -9.07 -6.40 -0.64
CA ARG A 184 -8.95 -5.50 0.54
C ARG A 184 -8.95 -4.03 0.16
N VAL A 185 -8.57 -3.70 -1.07
CA VAL A 185 -8.47 -2.33 -1.59
C VAL A 185 -9.54 -2.00 -2.63
N ASP A 186 -10.59 -2.82 -2.76
CA ASP A 186 -11.63 -2.64 -3.79
C ASP A 186 -12.52 -1.40 -3.58
N GLY A 187 -12.56 -0.84 -2.36
CA GLY A 187 -13.18 0.46 -2.08
C GLY A 187 -12.23 1.66 -2.18
N THR A 188 -10.98 1.46 -2.62
CA THR A 188 -9.92 2.48 -2.59
C THR A 188 -9.66 3.02 -3.98
N ARG A 189 -9.80 4.33 -4.17
CA ARG A 189 -9.30 5.03 -5.36
C ARG A 189 -7.87 5.49 -5.12
N PHE A 190 -6.97 5.14 -6.04
CA PHE A 190 -5.58 5.54 -6.01
C PHE A 190 -5.36 6.70 -6.99
N ARG A 191 -4.81 7.80 -6.46
CA ARG A 191 -4.36 8.91 -7.28
C ARG A 191 -3.13 8.51 -8.09
N VAL A 192 -2.21 7.76 -7.46
CA VAL A 192 -1.01 7.20 -8.09
C VAL A 192 -0.81 5.76 -7.65
N GLY A 193 -0.63 4.85 -8.61
CA GLY A 193 -0.09 3.51 -8.39
C GLY A 193 1.39 3.49 -8.74
N VAL A 194 2.21 2.85 -7.91
CA VAL A 194 3.66 2.68 -8.15
C VAL A 194 3.99 1.21 -8.26
N PHE A 195 4.62 0.81 -9.37
CA PHE A 195 5.19 -0.52 -9.54
C PHE A 195 6.72 -0.45 -9.51
N LEU A 196 7.34 -1.19 -8.60
CA LEU A 196 8.80 -1.17 -8.40
C LEU A 196 9.55 -2.29 -9.11
N ASN A 197 9.09 -3.54 -8.95
CA ASN A 197 9.72 -4.75 -9.49
C ASN A 197 8.86 -5.99 -9.26
N LEU A 198 9.16 -7.08 -9.96
CA LEU A 198 8.62 -8.40 -9.67
C LEU A 198 9.69 -9.51 -9.78
N SER A 199 9.94 -10.21 -8.68
CA SER A 199 10.76 -11.42 -8.60
C SER A 199 10.02 -12.53 -7.83
N PRO A 200 10.45 -13.82 -7.95
CA PRO A 200 9.79 -14.95 -7.31
C PRO A 200 9.61 -14.82 -5.79
N GLU A 201 8.36 -14.63 -5.37
CA GLU A 201 7.96 -14.57 -3.96
C GLU A 201 6.49 -14.99 -3.85
N HIS A 202 6.08 -15.52 -2.69
CA HIS A 202 4.68 -15.92 -2.43
C HIS A 202 4.09 -16.94 -3.43
N LEU A 203 4.94 -17.78 -4.04
CA LEU A 203 4.50 -18.81 -5.00
C LEU A 203 3.81 -20.00 -4.33
N ASP A 204 3.99 -20.17 -3.03
CA ASP A 204 3.17 -21.05 -2.19
C ASP A 204 1.68 -20.63 -2.20
N TYR A 205 1.42 -19.32 -2.25
CA TYR A 205 0.07 -18.75 -2.35
C TYR A 205 -0.39 -18.61 -3.81
N HIS A 206 0.34 -17.88 -4.65
CA HIS A 206 -0.06 -17.53 -6.01
C HIS A 206 0.13 -18.68 -7.02
N ARG A 207 0.88 -19.72 -6.65
CA ARG A 207 1.23 -20.91 -7.49
C ARG A 207 2.14 -20.62 -8.67
N THR A 208 1.94 -19.51 -9.40
CA THR A 208 2.72 -19.15 -10.58
C THR A 208 3.12 -17.67 -10.55
N MET A 209 4.19 -17.33 -11.27
CA MET A 209 4.59 -15.93 -11.48
C MET A 209 3.51 -15.13 -12.20
N GLU A 210 2.81 -15.75 -13.15
CA GLU A 210 1.71 -15.10 -13.87
C GLU A 210 0.58 -14.70 -12.92
N ASN A 211 0.14 -15.61 -12.04
CA ASN A 211 -0.90 -15.28 -11.05
C ASN A 211 -0.44 -14.16 -10.10
N TYR A 212 0.83 -14.18 -9.69
CA TYR A 212 1.40 -13.14 -8.83
C TYR A 212 1.44 -11.78 -9.55
N TYR A 213 1.82 -11.76 -10.83
CA TYR A 213 1.78 -10.59 -11.69
C TYR A 213 0.35 -10.04 -11.83
N GLN A 214 -0.61 -10.90 -12.21
CA GLN A 214 -2.01 -10.51 -12.37
C GLN A 214 -2.59 -9.96 -11.06
N ALA A 215 -2.23 -10.53 -9.91
CA ALA A 215 -2.63 -9.99 -8.62
C ALA A 215 -2.11 -8.56 -8.39
N LYS A 216 -0.85 -8.25 -8.72
CA LYS A 216 -0.30 -6.88 -8.59
C LYS A 216 -0.88 -5.92 -9.64
N ARG A 217 -1.09 -6.38 -10.87
CA ARG A 217 -1.67 -5.60 -11.98
C ARG A 217 -3.01 -4.98 -11.58
N ARG A 218 -3.82 -5.67 -10.76
CA ARG A 218 -5.11 -5.18 -10.25
C ARG A 218 -5.04 -3.82 -9.53
N LEU A 219 -3.88 -3.41 -8.99
CA LEU A 219 -3.73 -2.06 -8.44
C LEU A 219 -4.00 -0.98 -9.50
N PHE A 220 -3.65 -1.27 -10.75
CA PHE A 220 -3.66 -0.36 -11.88
C PHE A 220 -4.92 -0.48 -12.76
N ASP A 221 -5.93 -1.23 -12.30
CA ASP A 221 -7.19 -1.37 -13.02
C ASP A 221 -7.84 0.01 -13.27
N ALA A 222 -8.44 0.17 -14.45
CA ALA A 222 -9.20 1.36 -14.80
C ALA A 222 -10.31 1.62 -13.78
N GLY A 223 -10.46 2.88 -13.35
CA GLY A 223 -11.40 3.28 -12.30
C GLY A 223 -10.88 3.08 -10.87
N ARG A 224 -9.86 2.24 -10.66
CA ARG A 224 -9.17 2.09 -9.37
C ARG A 224 -7.96 3.02 -9.27
N CYS A 225 -7.15 3.12 -10.32
CA CYS A 225 -5.94 3.93 -10.35
C CYS A 225 -6.02 5.01 -11.45
N ALA A 226 -5.68 6.25 -11.10
CA ALA A 226 -5.74 7.38 -12.03
C ALA A 226 -4.44 7.59 -12.82
N PHE A 227 -3.29 7.20 -12.28
CA PHE A 227 -1.97 7.35 -12.91
C PHE A 227 -1.00 6.28 -12.41
N ALA A 228 -0.24 5.68 -13.31
CA ALA A 228 0.76 4.67 -12.98
C ALA A 228 2.18 5.21 -13.14
N LEU A 229 3.01 5.04 -12.11
CA LEU A 229 4.45 5.19 -12.19
C LEU A 229 5.10 3.80 -12.17
N VAL A 230 5.74 3.40 -13.27
CA VAL A 230 6.21 2.03 -13.47
C VAL A 230 7.72 2.00 -13.67
N CYS A 231 8.42 1.28 -12.81
CA CYS A 231 9.81 0.93 -13.04
C CYS A 231 9.88 -0.13 -14.14
N VAL A 232 10.65 0.10 -15.20
CA VAL A 232 10.78 -0.82 -16.35
C VAL A 232 12.17 -1.46 -16.43
N ASP A 233 12.88 -1.54 -15.30
CA ASP A 233 14.18 -2.21 -15.19
C ASP A 233 14.06 -3.74 -15.32
N ASP A 234 12.87 -4.31 -15.13
CA ASP A 234 12.57 -5.73 -15.33
C ASP A 234 11.47 -5.96 -16.39
N GLU A 235 11.36 -7.21 -16.86
CA GLU A 235 10.41 -7.61 -17.90
C GLU A 235 8.94 -7.42 -17.50
N TRP A 236 8.63 -7.53 -16.21
CA TRP A 236 7.27 -7.42 -15.69
C TRP A 236 6.81 -5.98 -15.63
N GLY A 237 7.71 -5.06 -15.29
CA GLY A 237 7.48 -3.62 -15.37
C GLY A 237 7.27 -3.16 -16.80
N ALA A 238 8.12 -3.62 -17.73
CA ALA A 238 7.98 -3.33 -19.15
C ALA A 238 6.65 -3.86 -19.72
N ARG A 239 6.26 -5.10 -19.35
CA ARG A 239 4.97 -5.69 -19.72
C ARG A 239 3.79 -4.93 -19.10
N LEU A 240 3.87 -4.57 -17.81
CA LEU A 240 2.81 -3.81 -17.16
C LEU A 240 2.60 -2.48 -17.88
N ALA A 241 3.66 -1.72 -18.13
CA ALA A 241 3.57 -0.43 -18.81
C ALA A 241 2.91 -0.51 -20.19
N SER A 242 3.07 -1.61 -20.92
CA SER A 242 2.45 -1.80 -22.24
C SER A 242 1.01 -2.33 -22.19
N GLU A 243 0.59 -2.96 -21.09
CA GLU A 243 -0.76 -3.51 -20.90
C GLU A 243 -1.76 -2.53 -20.25
N LEU A 244 -1.29 -1.43 -19.65
CA LEU A 244 -2.15 -0.49 -18.93
C LEU A 244 -2.91 0.46 -19.87
N GLU A 245 -4.19 0.66 -19.55
CA GLU A 245 -5.11 1.55 -20.29
C GLU A 245 -5.32 2.92 -19.58
N ILE A 246 -4.54 3.17 -18.53
CA ILE A 246 -4.54 4.44 -17.78
C ILE A 246 -3.28 5.25 -18.12
N PRO A 247 -3.19 6.54 -17.78
CA PRO A 247 -1.94 7.30 -17.95
C PRO A 247 -0.77 6.62 -17.23
N VAL A 248 0.31 6.34 -17.96
CA VAL A 248 1.54 5.72 -17.46
C VAL A 248 2.70 6.69 -17.63
N ARG A 249 3.59 6.73 -16.64
CA ARG A 249 4.96 7.24 -16.78
C ARG A 249 5.93 6.16 -16.36
N THR A 250 6.89 5.86 -17.22
CA THR A 250 7.92 4.86 -16.98
C THR A 250 9.18 5.49 -16.42
N PHE A 251 9.91 4.78 -15.57
CA PHE A 251 11.25 5.17 -15.16
C PHE A 251 12.20 3.97 -15.11
N SER A 252 13.49 4.24 -15.21
CA SER A 252 14.54 3.23 -15.20
C SER A 252 15.84 3.76 -14.59
N MET A 253 16.65 2.87 -14.02
CA MET A 253 17.98 3.18 -13.48
C MET A 253 19.12 2.99 -14.50
N GLY A 254 18.83 3.15 -15.79
CA GLY A 254 19.83 3.13 -16.87
C GLY A 254 19.37 2.50 -18.20
N GLY A 255 18.17 1.93 -18.24
CA GLY A 255 17.50 1.44 -19.45
C GLY A 255 16.66 2.51 -20.16
N SER A 256 15.80 2.06 -21.08
CA SER A 256 14.93 2.94 -21.87
C SER A 256 13.59 3.16 -21.15
N ALA A 257 13.28 4.42 -20.82
CA ALA A 257 12.05 4.84 -20.16
C ALA A 257 11.78 6.34 -20.40
N ASP A 258 10.61 6.84 -20.00
CA ASP A 258 10.29 8.28 -20.05
C ASP A 258 11.22 9.10 -19.14
N VAL A 259 11.64 8.51 -18.01
CA VAL A 259 12.66 9.07 -17.12
C VAL A 259 13.77 8.07 -16.88
N VAL A 260 14.97 8.41 -17.32
CA VAL A 260 16.17 7.60 -17.08
C VAL A 260 17.01 8.27 -16.00
N ALA A 261 16.93 7.74 -14.78
CA ALA A 261 17.74 8.19 -13.66
C ALA A 261 19.07 7.44 -13.62
N ARG A 262 20.10 8.08 -13.05
CA ARG A 262 21.45 7.51 -12.95
C ARG A 262 21.94 7.52 -11.52
N VAL A 263 22.38 6.37 -11.02
CA VAL A 263 23.12 6.30 -9.75
C VAL A 263 24.55 6.79 -9.99
N GLU A 264 24.94 7.88 -9.35
CA GLU A 264 26.30 8.43 -9.40
C GLU A 264 27.25 7.72 -8.44
N SER A 265 26.78 7.45 -7.24
CA SER A 265 27.54 6.76 -6.21
C SER A 265 26.62 6.01 -5.27
N ARG A 266 27.13 4.90 -4.74
CA ARG A 266 26.46 4.09 -3.71
C ARG A 266 27.52 3.52 -2.76
N GLY A 267 27.21 3.47 -1.47
CA GLY A 267 28.09 2.90 -0.45
C GLY A 267 27.54 3.14 0.96
N LEU A 268 28.39 2.99 1.97
CA LEU A 268 28.03 3.28 3.38
C LEU A 268 27.61 4.73 3.62
N ALA A 269 28.11 5.66 2.79
CA ALA A 269 27.72 7.06 2.84
C ALA A 269 26.32 7.33 2.25
N GLY A 270 25.66 6.30 1.71
CA GLY A 270 24.35 6.40 1.10
C GLY A 270 24.37 6.29 -0.43
N VAL A 271 23.30 6.76 -1.06
CA VAL A 271 23.09 6.71 -2.51
C VAL A 271 22.93 8.13 -3.05
N ARG A 272 23.64 8.43 -4.14
CA ARG A 272 23.49 9.66 -4.93
C ARG A 272 22.86 9.32 -6.27
N VAL A 273 21.70 9.91 -6.56
CA VAL A 273 20.95 9.69 -7.80
C VAL A 273 20.76 11.01 -8.54
N VAL A 274 20.96 10.99 -9.85
CA VAL A 274 20.61 12.10 -10.74
C VAL A 274 19.33 11.74 -11.47
N VAL A 275 18.31 12.57 -11.31
CA VAL A 275 16.99 12.38 -11.94
C VAL A 275 16.73 13.53 -12.90
N PRO A 276 16.42 13.28 -14.18
CA PRO A 276 15.95 14.32 -15.09
C PRO A 276 14.68 14.99 -14.57
N ASP A 277 14.62 16.32 -14.62
CA ASP A 277 13.43 17.10 -14.27
C ASP A 277 13.28 18.31 -15.21
N GLU A 278 12.16 19.03 -15.11
CA GLU A 278 11.93 20.26 -15.86
C GLU A 278 13.09 21.26 -15.66
N GLY A 279 13.74 21.65 -16.76
CA GLY A 279 14.88 22.58 -16.72
C GLY A 279 16.25 21.95 -16.46
N GLY A 280 16.36 20.61 -16.38
CA GLY A 280 17.65 19.92 -16.33
C GLY A 280 17.60 18.61 -15.54
N SER A 281 18.30 18.59 -14.42
CA SER A 281 18.33 17.44 -13.52
C SER A 281 18.42 17.87 -12.07
N VAL A 282 17.85 17.04 -11.20
CA VAL A 282 18.04 17.13 -9.75
C VAL A 282 19.03 16.07 -9.31
N VAL A 283 19.89 16.42 -8.35
CA VAL A 283 20.77 15.47 -7.67
C VAL A 283 20.20 15.22 -6.28
N LEU A 284 19.87 13.97 -5.98
CA LEU A 284 19.32 13.51 -4.71
C LEU A 284 20.35 12.68 -3.96
N HIS A 285 20.53 12.98 -2.68
CA HIS A 285 21.41 12.27 -1.75
C HIS A 285 20.60 11.66 -0.61
N SER A 286 20.62 10.35 -0.47
CA SER A 286 19.91 9.64 0.59
C SER A 286 20.89 8.83 1.44
N PRO A 287 20.68 8.74 2.78
CA PRO A 287 21.50 7.88 3.64
C PRO A 287 21.25 6.38 3.41
N LEU A 288 20.27 6.02 2.58
CA LEU A 288 19.92 4.63 2.29
C LEU A 288 21.09 3.87 1.63
N VAL A 289 21.29 2.63 2.04
CA VAL A 289 22.35 1.74 1.53
C VAL A 289 21.73 0.62 0.70
N GLY A 290 22.37 0.26 -0.41
CA GLY A 290 21.96 -0.87 -1.25
C GLY A 290 21.44 -0.49 -2.64
N ARG A 291 21.50 -1.46 -3.55
CA ARG A 291 21.28 -1.23 -4.99
C ARG A 291 19.88 -0.77 -5.35
N VAL A 292 18.87 -1.29 -4.65
CA VAL A 292 17.46 -1.03 -4.93
C VAL A 292 17.04 0.41 -4.60
N ASN A 293 17.80 1.11 -3.77
CA ASN A 293 17.40 2.42 -3.27
C ASN A 293 17.51 3.52 -4.32
N GLY A 294 18.31 3.35 -5.38
CA GLY A 294 18.30 4.27 -6.52
C GLY A 294 16.89 4.37 -7.16
N ALA A 295 16.25 3.22 -7.37
CA ALA A 295 14.89 3.15 -7.91
C ALA A 295 13.85 3.66 -6.91
N ASN A 296 13.95 3.30 -5.63
CA ASN A 296 13.03 3.75 -4.58
C ASN A 296 13.03 5.29 -4.43
N ILE A 297 14.21 5.92 -4.42
CA ILE A 297 14.39 7.38 -4.34
C ILE A 297 13.82 8.05 -5.59
N THR A 298 14.12 7.51 -6.77
CA THR A 298 13.60 8.02 -8.05
C THR A 298 12.07 7.96 -8.07
N ALA A 299 11.49 6.83 -7.67
CA ALA A 299 10.04 6.65 -7.60
C ALA A 299 9.40 7.69 -6.67
N ALA A 300 9.94 7.87 -5.46
CA ALA A 300 9.41 8.82 -4.50
C ALA A 300 9.48 10.27 -5.00
N TYR A 301 10.58 10.65 -5.62
CA TYR A 301 10.73 11.96 -6.25
C TYR A 301 9.70 12.18 -7.36
N LEU A 302 9.56 11.22 -8.29
CA LEU A 302 8.63 11.34 -9.41
C LEU A 302 7.16 11.38 -8.96
N VAL A 303 6.79 10.64 -7.90
CA VAL A 303 5.47 10.75 -7.26
C VAL A 303 5.26 12.15 -6.69
N ALA A 304 6.23 12.69 -5.96
CA ALA A 304 6.12 14.02 -5.36
C ALA A 304 5.97 15.10 -6.44
N ARG A 305 6.75 15.04 -7.52
CA ARG A 305 6.63 15.93 -8.68
C ARG A 305 5.26 15.80 -9.35
N HIS A 306 4.77 14.58 -9.57
CA HIS A 306 3.44 14.35 -10.16
C HIS A 306 2.31 14.95 -9.30
N LEU A 307 2.44 14.91 -7.97
CA LEU A 307 1.49 15.50 -7.03
C LEU A 307 1.74 17.00 -6.76
N GLY A 308 2.54 17.66 -7.61
CA GLY A 308 2.74 19.11 -7.59
C GLY A 308 3.65 19.62 -6.48
N VAL A 309 4.50 18.79 -5.88
CA VAL A 309 5.55 19.25 -4.95
C VAL A 309 6.72 19.79 -5.76
N ASP A 310 7.14 21.02 -5.51
CA ASP A 310 8.28 21.66 -6.19
C ASP A 310 9.58 20.86 -6.02
N ALA A 311 10.43 20.88 -7.06
CA ALA A 311 11.65 20.08 -7.09
C ALA A 311 12.62 20.34 -5.92
N PRO A 312 12.90 21.60 -5.51
CA PRO A 312 13.76 21.86 -4.36
C PRO A 312 13.16 21.32 -3.06
N VAL A 313 11.83 21.46 -2.90
CA VAL A 313 11.10 21.00 -1.71
C VAL A 313 11.10 19.48 -1.62
N ALA A 314 10.81 18.79 -2.73
CA ALA A 314 10.86 17.33 -2.81
C ALA A 314 12.27 16.80 -2.53
N LYS A 315 13.29 17.46 -3.08
CA LYS A 315 14.70 17.15 -2.80
C LYS A 315 15.00 17.26 -1.31
N ASP A 316 14.81 18.43 -0.70
CA ASP A 316 15.18 18.67 0.70
C ASP A 316 14.51 17.65 1.65
N ARG A 317 13.25 17.31 1.39
CA ARG A 317 12.50 16.32 2.19
C ARG A 317 12.95 14.87 1.98
N LEU A 318 13.37 14.51 0.77
CA LEU A 318 13.92 13.18 0.50
C LEU A 318 15.30 13.02 1.14
N GLU A 319 16.14 14.06 1.08
CA GLU A 319 17.49 14.02 1.66
C GLU A 319 17.47 14.04 3.19
N ALA A 320 16.43 14.64 3.80
CA ALA A 320 16.20 14.60 5.23
C ALA A 320 15.55 13.27 5.72
N CYS A 321 15.10 12.40 4.82
CA CYS A 321 14.45 11.15 5.20
C CYS A 321 15.48 10.16 5.76
N PRO A 322 15.34 9.70 7.02
CA PRO A 322 16.21 8.67 7.57
C PRO A 322 15.98 7.32 6.88
N ALA A 323 16.89 6.37 7.11
CA ALA A 323 16.67 5.00 6.71
C ALA A 323 15.50 4.39 7.51
N PRO A 324 14.56 3.66 6.87
CA PRO A 324 13.52 2.93 7.57
C PRO A 324 14.13 1.92 8.56
N PRO A 325 13.56 1.76 9.76
CA PRO A 325 14.00 0.74 10.71
C PRO A 325 14.00 -0.66 10.08
N GLY A 326 15.09 -1.40 10.27
CA GLY A 326 15.23 -2.77 9.75
C GLY A 326 15.20 -2.88 8.21
N ARG A 327 15.61 -1.83 7.48
CA ARG A 327 15.85 -1.87 6.02
C ARG A 327 17.29 -1.46 5.73
N PHE A 328 18.19 -2.43 5.79
CA PHE A 328 19.64 -2.26 5.78
C PHE A 328 20.10 -1.11 6.71
N GLU A 329 19.55 -1.09 7.91
CA GLU A 329 19.80 -0.06 8.90
C GLU A 329 21.18 -0.26 9.52
N VAL A 330 22.11 0.63 9.22
CA VAL A 330 23.45 0.61 9.82
C VAL A 330 23.37 1.10 11.27
N VAL A 331 23.65 0.21 12.22
CA VAL A 331 23.52 0.48 13.66
C VAL A 331 24.85 0.86 14.33
N THR A 332 25.97 0.57 13.70
CA THR A 332 27.33 0.97 14.12
C THR A 332 27.67 2.38 13.64
N ARG A 333 28.37 3.17 14.46
CA ARG A 333 28.80 4.53 14.09
C ARG A 333 30.31 4.75 14.17
N ASP A 334 31.03 4.00 15.01
CA ASP A 334 32.47 4.23 15.28
C ASP A 334 33.28 2.94 15.52
N GLU A 335 32.74 1.80 15.12
CA GLU A 335 33.37 0.49 15.25
C GLU A 335 34.25 0.15 14.03
N PRO A 336 35.29 -0.71 14.19
CA PRO A 336 36.11 -1.17 13.05
C PRO A 336 35.37 -2.15 12.12
N PHE A 337 34.07 -2.35 12.35
CA PHE A 337 33.19 -3.20 11.56
C PHE A 337 31.81 -2.55 11.45
N VAL A 338 31.07 -2.90 10.40
CA VAL A 338 29.70 -2.41 10.18
C VAL A 338 28.71 -3.50 10.63
N VAL A 339 27.73 -3.13 11.43
CA VAL A 339 26.53 -3.96 11.67
C VAL A 339 25.34 -3.30 10.99
N ALA A 340 24.63 -4.08 10.19
CA ALA A 340 23.39 -3.66 9.54
C ALA A 340 22.26 -4.61 9.95
N SER A 341 21.08 -4.05 10.26
CA SER A 341 19.84 -4.78 10.52
C SER A 341 18.93 -4.75 9.29
N ASP A 342 18.40 -5.91 8.88
CA ASP A 342 17.50 -6.01 7.73
C ASP A 342 16.39 -7.03 8.00
N TYR A 343 15.22 -6.83 7.37
CA TYR A 343 14.03 -7.65 7.50
C TYR A 343 13.94 -8.79 6.46
N ALA A 344 14.98 -9.00 5.67
CA ALA A 344 15.05 -10.07 4.69
C ALA A 344 14.73 -11.45 5.31
N HIS A 345 13.61 -12.03 4.90
CA HIS A 345 13.10 -13.32 5.38
C HIS A 345 12.79 -14.29 4.23
N THR A 346 13.16 -13.94 2.99
CA THR A 346 13.04 -14.79 1.80
C THR A 346 14.41 -15.03 1.17
N PRO A 347 14.61 -16.12 0.42
CA PRO A 347 15.89 -16.40 -0.23
C PRO A 347 16.41 -15.26 -1.10
N ASP A 348 15.54 -14.64 -1.91
CA ASP A 348 15.88 -13.50 -2.76
C ASP A 348 16.25 -12.26 -1.92
N ALA A 349 15.45 -11.93 -0.89
CA ALA A 349 15.73 -10.81 0.00
C ALA A 349 17.07 -10.98 0.72
N LEU A 350 17.36 -12.19 1.21
CA LEU A 350 18.66 -12.53 1.83
C LEU A 350 19.80 -12.40 0.82
N GLY A 351 19.58 -12.83 -0.43
CA GLY A 351 20.53 -12.61 -1.53
C GLY A 351 20.85 -11.12 -1.71
N PHE A 352 19.84 -10.25 -1.79
CA PHE A 352 20.03 -8.81 -1.92
C PHE A 352 20.79 -8.19 -0.73
N VAL A 353 20.51 -8.63 0.49
CA VAL A 353 21.22 -8.16 1.69
C VAL A 353 22.68 -8.59 1.66
N ILE A 354 22.96 -9.84 1.32
CA ILE A 354 24.34 -10.36 1.21
C ILE A 354 25.12 -9.61 0.13
N ASP A 355 24.52 -9.40 -1.04
CA ASP A 355 25.17 -8.69 -2.15
C ASP A 355 25.45 -7.23 -1.78
N THR A 356 24.48 -6.56 -1.14
CA THR A 356 24.67 -5.21 -0.61
C THR A 356 25.82 -5.17 0.41
N ALA A 357 25.85 -6.12 1.35
CA ALA A 357 26.91 -6.21 2.35
C ALA A 357 28.29 -6.48 1.73
N ARG A 358 28.37 -7.27 0.65
CA ARG A 358 29.61 -7.55 -0.08
C ARG A 358 30.10 -6.35 -0.89
N GLU A 359 29.19 -5.50 -1.37
CA GLU A 359 29.58 -4.30 -2.11
C GLU A 359 30.18 -3.22 -1.23
N ILE A 360 29.63 -3.08 -0.03
CA ILE A 360 30.07 -2.05 0.92
C ILE A 360 31.27 -2.53 1.76
N SER A 361 31.46 -3.84 1.89
CA SER A 361 32.54 -4.42 2.70
C SER A 361 33.77 -4.75 1.86
N ARG A 362 34.94 -4.36 2.36
CA ARG A 362 36.24 -4.86 1.86
C ARG A 362 36.72 -6.11 2.60
N GLY A 363 35.97 -6.55 3.60
CA GLY A 363 36.35 -7.62 4.54
C GLY A 363 35.40 -8.80 4.52
N ARG A 364 35.37 -9.56 5.62
CA ARG A 364 34.47 -10.70 5.78
C ARG A 364 33.04 -10.22 6.05
N VAL A 365 32.07 -10.76 5.33
CA VAL A 365 30.63 -10.57 5.59
C VAL A 365 30.16 -11.75 6.46
N ARG A 366 29.46 -11.46 7.56
CA ARG A 366 28.85 -12.44 8.45
C ARG A 366 27.34 -12.20 8.47
N LEU A 367 26.56 -13.26 8.32
CA LEU A 367 25.10 -13.23 8.37
C LEU A 367 24.64 -13.99 9.62
N VAL A 368 23.68 -13.39 10.33
CA VAL A 368 22.94 -14.01 11.43
C VAL A 368 21.47 -13.90 11.04
N PHE A 369 20.77 -15.03 10.87
CA PHE A 369 19.39 -15.08 10.40
C PHE A 369 18.64 -16.26 11.02
#